data_AF-A0A976HT51-F1
#
_entry.id   AF-A0A976HT51-F1
#
_cell.length_a   1.000
_cell.length_b   1.000
_cell.length_c   1.000
_cell.angle_alpha   90.00
_cell.angle_beta   90.00
_cell.angle_gamma   90.00
#
_symmetry.space_group_name_H-M   'P 1'
#
loop_
_entity.id
_entity.type
_entity.pdbx_description
1 polymer ?
#
loop_
_entity_poly.entity_id
_entity_poly.type
_entity_poly.pdbx_seq_one_letter_code
_entity_poly.pdbx_strand_id
1 'polypeptide(L)'
;MKLLPCVFDVRGLLLAMFTALTALMMTASMAHAQASATGSITVNGKKTELKHAYAFTRGAGVKDMVKTTLILADKPLPAAAVTDSMERSTARKLGDIKMLVVGFNDEKDIVSFSHDIGEFSGSRVSSAHKVTFDTFSDQALKGRLFTSGEQPIRTTPGTYSFDVQFNAAMTVPRAPDAMGKKAWDTPQGKVLADYLRAARASDKAALKRLILPEYVKELEGPKAAEGLKFLKMSSPDPKTAEFESLMIEGNVAKAKIVVRHKGATETSGYELRRVGDAWLVVP
;
A
#
# COMPACT_ATOMS: atom_id res chain seq x y z
N MET A 1 80.83 28.17 -40.21
CA MET A 1 79.69 27.24 -40.08
C MET A 1 79.20 27.28 -38.65
N LYS A 2 78.02 27.87 -38.42
CA LYS A 2 77.36 27.98 -37.12
C LYS A 2 75.99 27.32 -37.26
N LEU A 3 75.70 26.32 -36.43
CA LEU A 3 74.39 25.71 -36.27
C LEU A 3 73.58 26.57 -35.29
N LEU A 4 72.34 26.90 -35.66
CA LEU A 4 71.33 27.49 -34.78
C LEU A 4 70.13 26.54 -34.70
N PRO A 5 69.53 26.35 -33.51
CA PRO A 5 68.37 25.49 -33.30
C PRO A 5 67.06 26.24 -33.58
N CYS A 6 66.07 25.49 -34.06
CA CYS A 6 64.70 25.91 -34.32
C CYS A 6 63.86 25.67 -33.05
N VAL A 7 63.23 26.72 -32.51
CA VAL A 7 62.25 26.64 -31.42
C VAL A 7 60.87 26.89 -32.02
N PHE A 8 59.94 25.95 -31.82
CA PHE A 8 58.54 26.07 -32.23
C PHE A 8 57.73 26.79 -31.15
N ASP A 9 57.00 27.83 -31.55
CA ASP A 9 56.14 28.67 -30.73
C ASP A 9 54.73 28.07 -30.63
N VAL A 10 54.27 27.84 -29.40
CA VAL A 10 52.96 27.24 -29.06
C VAL A 10 52.03 28.35 -28.59
N ARG A 11 51.54 29.16 -29.53
CA ARG A 11 50.58 30.24 -29.26
C ARG A 11 49.51 30.28 -30.34
N GLY A 12 48.52 29.40 -30.23
CA GLY A 12 47.42 29.42 -31.19
C GLY A 12 46.41 28.31 -31.02
N LEU A 13 45.85 28.11 -29.83
CA LEU A 13 44.64 27.28 -29.69
C LEU A 13 43.91 27.58 -28.38
N LEU A 14 43.41 28.81 -28.22
CA LEU A 14 42.67 29.16 -27.01
C LEU A 14 41.62 30.25 -27.27
N LEU A 15 40.73 30.05 -28.25
CA LEU A 15 39.55 30.91 -28.42
C LEU A 15 38.46 30.32 -29.34
N ALA A 16 37.90 29.14 -29.04
CA ALA A 16 36.73 28.64 -29.78
C ALA A 16 35.92 27.53 -29.07
N MET A 17 35.75 27.58 -27.74
CA MET A 17 34.90 26.61 -27.02
C MET A 17 34.15 27.24 -25.83
N PHE A 18 33.45 28.36 -26.04
CA PHE A 18 32.63 28.97 -24.99
C PHE A 18 31.35 29.59 -25.59
N THR A 19 30.55 28.79 -26.30
CA THR A 19 29.23 29.23 -26.81
C THR A 19 28.30 28.06 -27.15
N ALA A 20 28.19 27.04 -26.30
CA ALA A 20 27.19 25.98 -26.47
C ALA A 20 26.94 25.20 -25.17
N LEU A 21 26.54 25.86 -24.07
CA LEU A 21 26.18 25.13 -22.83
C LEU A 21 25.10 25.86 -22.02
N THR A 22 24.00 26.25 -22.67
CA THR A 22 22.87 26.94 -22.00
C THR A 22 21.51 26.53 -22.58
N ALA A 23 21.32 25.24 -22.87
CA ALA A 23 20.01 24.75 -23.30
C ALA A 23 19.81 23.25 -23.03
N LEU A 24 19.95 22.79 -21.79
CA LEU A 24 19.57 21.41 -21.45
C LEU A 24 19.20 21.22 -19.97
N MET A 25 18.32 22.05 -19.39
CA MET A 25 17.77 21.79 -18.05
C MET A 25 16.29 22.19 -17.90
N MET A 26 15.43 21.86 -18.88
CA MET A 26 13.97 22.08 -18.74
C MET A 26 13.10 20.93 -19.30
N THR A 27 13.49 19.68 -19.14
CA THR A 27 12.61 18.55 -19.49
C THR A 27 12.64 17.43 -18.44
N ALA A 28 12.16 17.70 -17.23
CA ALA A 28 11.83 16.65 -16.27
C ALA A 28 10.86 17.11 -15.17
N SER A 29 9.68 17.65 -15.51
CA SER A 29 8.66 17.93 -14.48
C SER A 29 7.20 17.77 -14.97
N MET A 30 6.95 17.04 -16.06
CA MET A 30 5.57 16.78 -16.52
C MET A 30 5.00 15.42 -16.09
N ALA A 31 5.75 14.61 -15.33
CA ALA A 31 5.25 13.33 -14.81
C ALA A 31 4.49 13.45 -13.47
N HIS A 32 4.44 14.63 -12.84
CA HIS A 32 3.84 14.80 -11.51
C HIS A 32 2.35 15.18 -11.54
N ALA A 33 1.77 15.45 -12.72
CA ALA A 33 0.37 15.85 -12.85
C ALA A 33 -0.64 14.69 -12.77
N GLN A 34 -0.16 13.44 -12.70
CA GLN A 34 -1.01 12.23 -12.80
C GLN A 34 -1.49 11.67 -11.44
N ALA A 35 -1.07 12.25 -10.31
CA ALA A 35 -1.45 11.76 -8.97
C ALA A 35 -1.66 12.91 -7.98
N SER A 36 -2.40 13.95 -8.39
CA SER A 36 -2.57 15.18 -7.63
C SER A 36 -3.96 15.33 -7.04
N ALA A 37 -4.04 15.88 -5.83
CA ALA A 37 -5.26 16.38 -5.21
C ALA A 37 -5.09 17.85 -4.85
N THR A 38 -6.17 18.62 -4.96
CA THR A 38 -6.23 20.02 -4.54
C THR A 38 -7.48 20.24 -3.72
N GLY A 39 -7.30 20.60 -2.45
CA GLY A 39 -8.39 20.82 -1.52
C GLY A 39 -8.04 20.34 -0.13
N SER A 40 -9.05 20.16 0.71
CA SER A 40 -8.84 19.81 2.10
C SER A 40 -10.01 19.07 2.71
N ILE A 41 -9.70 18.39 3.81
CA ILE A 41 -10.69 17.94 4.80
C ILE A 41 -10.52 18.78 6.07
N THR A 42 -11.64 19.23 6.62
CA THR A 42 -11.70 19.88 7.93
C THR A 42 -12.33 18.90 8.91
N VAL A 43 -11.66 18.66 10.04
CA VAL A 43 -12.17 17.82 11.13
C VAL A 43 -12.09 18.63 12.41
N ASN A 44 -13.22 18.85 13.08
CA ASN A 44 -13.32 19.67 14.29
C ASN A 44 -12.66 21.05 14.13
N GLY A 45 -12.92 21.71 13.00
CA GLY A 45 -12.32 23.01 12.66
C GLY A 45 -10.85 22.96 12.23
N LYS A 46 -10.16 21.82 12.36
CA LYS A 46 -8.77 21.67 11.90
C LYS A 46 -8.74 21.24 10.44
N LYS A 47 -8.21 22.12 9.59
CA LYS A 47 -8.03 21.88 8.15
C LYS A 47 -6.77 21.07 7.87
N THR A 48 -6.88 20.07 6.99
CA THR A 48 -5.78 19.26 6.46
C THR A 48 -5.84 19.29 4.94
N GLU A 49 -4.78 19.77 4.30
CA GLU A 49 -4.65 19.75 2.84
C GLU A 49 -4.37 18.34 2.34
N LEU A 50 -5.05 17.93 1.28
CA LEU A 50 -4.79 16.67 0.58
C LEU A 50 -4.16 17.00 -0.76
N LYS A 51 -2.95 16.47 -0.99
CA LYS A 51 -2.06 16.86 -2.09
C LYS A 51 -1.88 15.74 -3.12
N HIS A 52 -2.13 14.51 -2.70
CA HIS A 52 -1.91 13.32 -3.51
C HIS A 52 -3.21 12.58 -3.75
N ALA A 53 -3.40 12.09 -4.98
CA ALA A 53 -4.54 11.26 -5.35
C ALA A 53 -4.05 9.95 -5.95
N TYR A 54 -4.64 8.84 -5.51
CA TYR A 54 -4.40 7.50 -6.03
C TYR A 54 -5.73 6.84 -6.34
N ALA A 55 -5.79 6.06 -7.41
CA ALA A 55 -6.95 5.26 -7.74
C ALA A 55 -6.52 3.83 -8.06
N PHE A 56 -7.31 2.84 -7.65
CA PHE A 56 -7.12 1.48 -8.10
C PHE A 56 -8.45 0.76 -8.30
N THR A 57 -8.49 -0.15 -9.27
CA THR A 57 -9.60 -1.10 -9.45
C THR A 57 -9.27 -2.40 -8.73
N ARG A 58 -10.29 -3.09 -8.21
CA ARG A 58 -10.12 -4.47 -7.79
C ARG A 58 -10.13 -5.38 -9.01
N GLY A 59 -9.35 -6.47 -8.93
CA GLY A 59 -9.29 -7.46 -10.01
C GLY A 59 -10.67 -8.03 -10.36
N ALA A 60 -10.84 -8.42 -11.62
CA ALA A 60 -12.07 -9.02 -12.12
C ALA A 60 -12.48 -10.26 -11.29
N GLY A 61 -13.77 -10.44 -11.06
CA GLY A 61 -14.33 -11.62 -10.36
C GLY A 61 -14.42 -11.50 -8.82
N VAL A 62 -13.94 -10.42 -8.21
CA VAL A 62 -14.12 -10.16 -6.77
C VAL A 62 -15.58 -9.76 -6.50
N LYS A 63 -16.30 -10.58 -5.73
CA LYS A 63 -17.68 -10.33 -5.26
C LYS A 63 -17.72 -9.31 -4.11
N ASP A 64 -17.07 -8.17 -4.30
CA ASP A 64 -17.17 -7.00 -3.41
C ASP A 64 -18.05 -5.93 -4.09
N MET A 65 -18.77 -5.16 -3.28
CA MET A 65 -19.49 -3.97 -3.72
C MET A 65 -18.51 -2.86 -4.15
N VAL A 66 -17.32 -2.81 -3.55
CA VAL A 66 -16.27 -1.85 -3.92
C VAL A 66 -15.49 -2.38 -5.12
N LYS A 67 -15.60 -1.68 -6.24
CA LYS A 67 -14.94 -1.99 -7.52
C LYS A 67 -13.76 -1.08 -7.78
N THR A 68 -13.92 0.21 -7.53
CA THR A 68 -12.87 1.23 -7.66
C THR A 68 -12.67 1.89 -6.31
N THR A 69 -11.42 2.16 -5.93
CA THR A 69 -11.08 2.90 -4.72
C THR A 69 -10.29 4.15 -5.08
N LEU A 70 -10.72 5.30 -4.56
CA LEU A 70 -9.97 6.56 -4.57
C LEU A 70 -9.35 6.77 -3.18
N ILE A 71 -8.08 7.18 -3.15
CA ILE A 71 -7.37 7.57 -1.94
C ILE A 71 -6.83 8.99 -2.14
N LEU A 72 -7.17 9.87 -1.21
CA LEU A 72 -6.69 11.25 -1.15
C LEU A 72 -5.83 11.39 0.10
N ALA A 73 -4.59 11.86 -0.03
CA ALA A 73 -3.63 11.87 1.07
C ALA A 73 -2.87 13.20 1.19
N ASP A 74 -2.49 13.56 2.42
CA ASP A 74 -1.65 14.74 2.71
C ASP A 74 -0.18 14.54 2.30
N LYS A 75 0.29 13.28 2.34
CA LYS A 75 1.66 12.84 2.02
C LYS A 75 1.65 11.73 0.95
N PRO A 76 2.78 11.48 0.28
CA PRO A 76 2.88 10.39 -0.70
C PRO A 76 2.71 9.01 -0.03
N LEU A 77 2.07 8.09 -0.74
CA LEU A 77 1.91 6.70 -0.30
C LEU A 77 2.96 5.80 -0.97
N PRO A 78 3.53 4.82 -0.24
CA PRO A 78 4.28 3.73 -0.87
C PRO A 78 3.40 3.00 -1.89
N ALA A 79 3.99 2.53 -3.00
CA ALA A 79 3.24 1.87 -4.07
C ALA A 79 2.37 0.70 -3.56
N ALA A 80 2.90 -0.13 -2.66
CA ALA A 80 2.17 -1.25 -2.07
C ALA A 80 0.94 -0.81 -1.25
N ALA A 81 1.00 0.35 -0.59
CA ALA A 81 -0.09 0.91 0.21
C ALA A 81 -1.26 1.45 -0.64
N VAL A 82 -1.06 1.66 -1.94
CA VAL A 82 -2.15 2.06 -2.84
C VAL A 82 -3.15 0.92 -2.96
N THR A 83 -2.69 -0.28 -3.28
CA THR A 83 -3.56 -1.43 -3.59
C THR A 83 -3.79 -2.37 -2.41
N ASP A 84 -2.98 -2.30 -1.36
CA ASP A 84 -3.07 -3.16 -0.18
C ASP A 84 -3.50 -2.37 1.07
N SER A 85 -4.63 -2.77 1.69
CA SER A 85 -5.17 -2.11 2.87
C SER A 85 -4.34 -2.28 4.14
N MET A 86 -3.62 -3.40 4.28
CA MET A 86 -2.74 -3.63 5.42
C MET A 86 -1.49 -2.77 5.31
N GLU A 87 -0.87 -2.74 4.12
CA GLU A 87 0.26 -1.84 3.85
C GLU A 87 -0.14 -0.37 4.02
N ARG A 88 -1.36 -0.01 3.62
CA ARG A 88 -1.90 1.34 3.85
C ARG A 88 -2.06 1.67 5.32
N SER A 89 -2.58 0.73 6.12
CA SER A 89 -2.70 0.88 7.57
C SER A 89 -1.35 1.06 8.24
N THR A 90 -0.33 0.30 7.81
CA THR A 90 1.06 0.44 8.28
C THR A 90 1.66 1.78 7.88
N ALA A 91 1.54 2.16 6.60
CA ALA A 91 2.03 3.44 6.08
C ALA A 91 1.40 4.63 6.81
N ARG A 92 0.10 4.54 7.12
CA ARG A 92 -0.61 5.52 7.94
C ARG A 92 0.01 5.67 9.33
N LYS A 93 0.17 4.55 10.05
CA LYS A 93 0.68 4.55 11.43
C LYS A 93 2.13 5.03 11.52
N LEU A 94 3.01 4.53 10.64
CA LEU A 94 4.43 4.85 10.68
C LEU A 94 4.74 6.22 10.06
N GLY A 95 3.98 6.62 9.05
CA GLY A 95 4.21 7.87 8.31
C GLY A 95 3.39 9.07 8.80
N ASP A 96 2.47 8.88 9.76
CA ASP A 96 1.43 9.85 10.13
C ASP A 96 0.77 10.44 8.87
N ILE A 97 0.26 9.56 8.01
CA ILE A 97 -0.34 9.95 6.73
C ILE A 97 -1.84 10.14 6.95
N LYS A 98 -2.33 11.34 6.69
CA LYS A 98 -3.75 11.68 6.79
C LYS A 98 -4.41 11.40 5.46
N MET A 99 -5.51 10.68 5.48
CA MET A 99 -6.13 10.24 4.24
C MET A 99 -7.65 10.14 4.31
N LEU A 100 -8.25 10.24 3.13
CA LEU A 100 -9.63 9.94 2.85
C LEU A 100 -9.65 8.82 1.80
N VAL A 101 -10.44 7.78 2.07
CA VAL A 101 -10.57 6.60 1.20
C VAL A 101 -12.04 6.44 0.82
N VAL A 102 -12.32 6.36 -0.48
CA VAL A 102 -13.68 6.21 -1.01
C VAL A 102 -13.72 5.00 -1.93
N GLY A 103 -14.72 4.14 -1.72
CA GLY A 103 -15.03 3.02 -2.60
C GLY A 103 -16.24 3.32 -3.47
N PHE A 104 -16.14 2.99 -4.76
CA PHE A 104 -17.21 3.09 -5.76
C PHE A 104 -17.60 1.71 -6.28
N ASN A 105 -18.89 1.50 -6.57
CA ASN A 105 -19.39 0.35 -7.32
C ASN A 105 -19.31 0.59 -8.84
N ASP A 106 -19.84 -0.34 -9.64
CA ASP A 106 -19.88 -0.24 -11.11
C ASP A 106 -20.81 0.90 -11.58
N GLU A 107 -21.84 1.23 -10.80
CA GLU A 107 -22.74 2.35 -11.03
C GLU A 107 -22.13 3.73 -10.67
N LYS A 108 -20.89 3.74 -10.16
CA LYS A 108 -20.14 4.93 -9.71
C LYS A 108 -20.70 5.61 -8.45
N ASP A 109 -21.56 4.91 -7.72
CA ASP A 109 -22.04 5.34 -6.40
C ASP A 109 -20.98 5.13 -5.33
N ILE A 110 -20.98 6.02 -4.33
CA ILE A 110 -20.15 5.86 -3.13
C ILE A 110 -20.76 4.74 -2.28
N VAL A 111 -20.06 3.62 -2.19
CA VAL A 111 -20.47 2.43 -1.40
C VAL A 111 -19.58 2.19 -0.18
N SER A 112 -18.43 2.87 -0.11
CA SER A 112 -17.56 2.85 1.06
C SER A 112 -16.89 4.21 1.25
N PHE A 113 -16.68 4.59 2.51
CA PHE A 113 -16.05 5.84 2.88
C PHE A 113 -15.36 5.70 4.23
N SER A 114 -14.09 6.11 4.30
CA SER A 114 -13.40 6.35 5.55
C SER A 114 -12.49 7.59 5.49
N HIS A 115 -12.26 8.21 6.64
CA HIS A 115 -11.21 9.18 6.83
C HIS A 115 -10.39 8.82 8.07
N ASP A 116 -9.09 9.09 8.01
CA ASP A 116 -8.17 8.94 9.12
C ASP A 116 -7.33 10.22 9.22
N ILE A 117 -7.78 11.16 10.06
CA ILE A 117 -7.20 12.50 10.17
C ILE A 117 -6.80 12.75 11.63
N GLY A 118 -5.50 12.57 11.93
CA GLY A 118 -5.01 12.63 13.30
C GLY A 118 -5.64 11.54 14.17
N GLU A 119 -6.13 11.90 15.36
CA GLU A 119 -6.81 10.98 16.28
C GLU A 119 -8.26 10.66 15.86
N PHE A 120 -8.79 11.38 14.86
CA PHE A 120 -10.16 11.23 14.41
C PHE A 120 -10.24 10.32 13.18
N SER A 121 -10.77 9.13 13.40
CA SER A 121 -11.15 8.21 12.33
C SER A 121 -12.67 8.09 12.22
N GLY A 122 -13.20 8.11 11.00
CA GLY A 122 -14.61 7.90 10.74
C GLY A 122 -14.81 7.00 9.52
N SER A 123 -15.76 6.07 9.60
CA SER A 123 -16.09 5.17 8.50
C SER A 123 -17.60 5.05 8.36
N ARG A 124 -18.18 5.76 7.39
CA ARG A 124 -19.61 5.73 7.08
C ARG A 124 -19.89 6.50 5.80
N VAL A 125 -20.64 5.90 4.88
CA VAL A 125 -21.22 6.61 3.74
C VAL A 125 -22.38 7.51 4.20
N SER A 126 -22.42 8.75 3.73
CA SER A 126 -23.48 9.73 3.98
C SER A 126 -24.10 10.21 2.66
N SER A 127 -25.39 10.51 2.66
CA SER A 127 -26.05 11.13 1.49
C SER A 127 -25.52 12.53 1.17
N ALA A 128 -24.84 13.16 2.13
CA ALA A 128 -24.13 14.43 1.93
C ALA A 128 -22.79 14.27 1.21
N HIS A 129 -22.24 13.06 1.11
CA HIS A 129 -21.05 12.79 0.30
C HIS A 129 -21.44 12.87 -1.17
N LYS A 130 -20.79 13.76 -1.91
CA LYS A 130 -21.05 14.01 -3.32
C LYS A 130 -19.76 13.84 -4.12
N VAL A 131 -19.92 13.31 -5.32
CA VAL A 131 -18.83 13.18 -6.28
C VAL A 131 -19.32 13.64 -7.66
N THR A 132 -18.46 14.33 -8.39
CA THR A 132 -18.64 14.62 -9.81
C THR A 132 -17.41 14.14 -10.55
N PHE A 133 -17.60 13.39 -11.64
CA PHE A 133 -16.49 12.85 -12.43
C PHE A 133 -16.34 13.62 -13.74
N ASP A 134 -15.13 14.08 -14.00
CA ASP A 134 -14.70 14.50 -15.34
C ASP A 134 -14.25 13.26 -16.15
N THR A 135 -13.68 12.26 -15.46
CA THR A 135 -13.19 11.01 -16.06
C THR A 135 -13.33 9.86 -15.06
N PHE A 136 -13.90 8.75 -15.53
CA PHE A 136 -13.97 7.49 -14.79
C PHE A 136 -13.76 6.36 -15.79
N SER A 137 -12.52 5.86 -15.88
CA SER A 137 -12.12 4.79 -16.80
C SER A 137 -11.06 3.88 -16.19
N ASP A 138 -10.71 2.81 -16.91
CA ASP A 138 -9.65 1.88 -16.51
C ASP A 138 -8.24 2.50 -16.55
N GLN A 139 -8.10 3.73 -17.05
CA GLN A 139 -6.81 4.43 -17.16
C GLN A 139 -6.69 5.60 -16.16
N ALA A 140 -7.79 6.25 -15.82
CA ALA A 140 -7.76 7.44 -14.98
C ALA A 140 -9.07 7.68 -14.23
N LEU A 141 -8.94 8.35 -13.09
CA LEU A 141 -10.03 8.83 -12.26
C LEU A 141 -9.81 10.32 -11.98
N LYS A 142 -10.71 11.18 -12.48
CA LYS A 142 -10.63 12.63 -12.34
C LYS A 142 -11.98 13.21 -11.96
N GLY A 143 -11.99 14.15 -11.02
CA GLY A 143 -13.23 14.78 -10.59
C GLY A 143 -13.09 15.60 -9.32
N ARG A 144 -14.21 15.78 -8.63
CA ARG A 144 -14.32 16.49 -7.35
C ARG A 144 -15.13 15.67 -6.36
N LEU A 145 -14.62 15.55 -5.15
CA LEU A 145 -15.26 14.88 -4.03
C LEU A 145 -15.51 15.92 -2.93
N PHE A 146 -16.76 16.07 -2.49
CA PHE A 146 -17.13 17.09 -1.52
C PHE A 146 -18.28 16.66 -0.61
N THR A 147 -18.47 17.36 0.50
CA THR A 147 -19.68 17.26 1.31
C THR A 147 -20.61 18.44 1.04
N SER A 148 -21.93 18.21 0.99
CA SER A 148 -22.91 19.30 0.85
C SER A 148 -23.07 20.15 2.13
N GLY A 149 -22.30 19.87 3.18
CA GLY A 149 -22.30 20.54 4.47
C GLY A 149 -21.42 19.80 5.49
N GLU A 150 -21.35 20.30 6.72
CA GLU A 150 -20.67 19.58 7.81
C GLU A 150 -21.41 18.30 8.17
N GLN A 151 -20.65 17.26 8.52
CA GLN A 151 -21.15 15.93 8.84
C GLN A 151 -20.71 15.54 10.26
N PRO A 152 -21.60 14.95 11.07
CA PRO A 152 -21.22 14.50 12.40
C PRO A 152 -20.32 13.25 12.32
N ILE A 153 -19.35 13.17 13.22
CA ILE A 153 -18.59 11.95 13.49
C ILE A 153 -19.43 11.09 14.43
N ARG A 154 -19.77 9.86 14.04
CA ARG A 154 -20.69 9.02 14.83
C ARG A 154 -20.06 8.42 16.09
N THR A 155 -18.76 8.17 16.05
CA THR A 155 -18.03 7.45 17.09
C THR A 155 -17.46 8.35 18.17
N THR A 156 -17.35 9.65 17.91
CA THR A 156 -16.79 10.65 18.82
C THR A 156 -17.45 12.00 18.59
N PRO A 157 -17.60 12.87 19.60
CA PRO A 157 -18.06 14.24 19.39
C PRO A 157 -17.21 14.95 18.32
N GLY A 158 -17.87 15.55 17.34
CA GLY A 158 -17.18 16.28 16.30
C GLY A 158 -17.89 16.34 14.96
N THR A 159 -17.35 17.17 14.06
CA THR A 159 -17.82 17.30 12.69
C THR A 159 -16.67 17.19 11.70
N TYR A 160 -17.00 16.84 10.47
CA TYR A 160 -16.08 16.89 9.35
C TYR A 160 -16.75 17.44 8.09
N SER A 161 -15.97 18.05 7.22
CA SER A 161 -16.36 18.44 5.86
C SER A 161 -15.14 18.32 4.96
N PHE A 162 -15.36 18.11 3.66
CA PHE A 162 -14.27 18.09 2.70
C PHE A 162 -14.72 18.64 1.36
N ASP A 163 -13.75 19.13 0.61
CA ASP A 163 -13.91 19.57 -0.77
C ASP A 163 -12.56 19.46 -1.47
N VAL A 164 -12.46 18.50 -2.39
CA VAL A 164 -11.19 18.09 -3.00
C VAL A 164 -11.39 17.75 -4.47
N GLN A 165 -10.63 18.43 -5.32
CA GLN A 165 -10.45 18.04 -6.72
C GLN A 165 -9.32 17.01 -6.81
N PHE A 166 -9.47 16.02 -7.69
CA PHE A 166 -8.51 14.94 -7.83
C PHE A 166 -8.25 14.58 -9.29
N ASN A 167 -7.03 14.14 -9.56
CA ASN A 167 -6.60 13.55 -10.81
C ASN A 167 -5.62 12.40 -10.50
N ALA A 168 -6.05 11.17 -10.75
CA ALA A 168 -5.28 9.97 -10.44
C ALA A 168 -5.23 9.04 -11.67
N ALA A 169 -4.05 8.55 -12.00
CA ALA A 169 -3.89 7.39 -12.87
C ALA A 169 -4.46 6.15 -12.17
N MET A 170 -5.16 5.32 -12.94
CA MET A 170 -5.72 4.07 -12.43
C MET A 170 -4.61 3.03 -12.28
N THR A 171 -4.45 2.54 -11.05
CA THR A 171 -3.56 1.43 -10.75
C THR A 171 -4.33 0.13 -10.82
N VAL A 172 -3.87 -0.83 -11.62
CA VAL A 172 -4.39 -2.20 -11.59
C VAL A 172 -3.47 -3.02 -10.68
N PRO A 173 -3.97 -3.59 -9.57
CA PRO A 173 -3.17 -4.46 -8.73
C PRO A 173 -2.57 -5.61 -9.56
N ARG A 174 -1.29 -5.90 -9.37
CA ARG A 174 -0.64 -7.05 -9.99
C ARG A 174 -1.38 -8.33 -9.56
N ALA A 175 -1.61 -9.22 -10.51
CA ALA A 175 -2.20 -10.52 -10.23
C ALA A 175 -1.29 -11.35 -9.31
N PRO A 176 -1.86 -12.12 -8.36
CA PRO A 176 -1.07 -13.04 -7.52
C PRO A 176 -0.28 -14.05 -8.35
N ASP A 177 0.92 -14.38 -7.88
CA ASP A 177 1.74 -15.45 -8.47
C ASP A 177 1.10 -16.83 -8.25
N ALA A 178 0.38 -16.99 -7.14
CA ALA A 178 -0.49 -18.13 -6.91
C ALA A 178 -1.69 -17.75 -6.03
N MET A 179 -2.76 -18.55 -6.11
CA MET A 179 -3.94 -18.44 -5.26
C MET A 179 -4.65 -19.80 -5.11
N GLY A 180 -5.61 -19.86 -4.18
CA GLY A 180 -6.40 -21.04 -3.89
C GLY A 180 -5.56 -22.25 -3.50
N LYS A 181 -6.03 -23.45 -3.85
CA LYS A 181 -5.32 -24.71 -3.52
C LYS A 181 -3.90 -24.75 -4.09
N LYS A 182 -3.69 -24.21 -5.29
CA LYS A 182 -2.37 -24.21 -5.95
C LYS A 182 -1.33 -23.41 -5.17
N ALA A 183 -1.74 -22.36 -4.44
CA ALA A 183 -0.81 -21.59 -3.60
C ALA A 183 -0.25 -22.43 -2.45
N TRP A 184 -1.05 -23.31 -1.85
CA TRP A 184 -0.58 -24.23 -0.80
C TRP A 184 0.48 -25.23 -1.30
N ASP A 185 0.51 -25.53 -2.59
CA ASP A 185 1.47 -26.48 -3.18
C ASP A 185 2.85 -25.85 -3.48
N THR A 186 2.95 -24.52 -3.45
CA THR A 186 4.21 -23.78 -3.65
C THR A 186 5.18 -23.97 -2.47
N PRO A 187 6.50 -23.75 -2.64
CA PRO A 187 7.45 -23.79 -1.53
C PRO A 187 7.06 -22.87 -0.36
N GLN A 188 6.62 -21.65 -0.66
CA GLN A 188 6.20 -20.66 0.33
C GLN A 188 4.91 -21.09 1.03
N GLY A 189 3.94 -21.60 0.26
CA GLY A 189 2.68 -22.09 0.81
C GLY A 189 2.87 -23.28 1.75
N LYS A 190 3.80 -24.20 1.44
CA LYS A 190 4.14 -25.33 2.32
C LYS A 190 4.74 -24.87 3.63
N VAL A 191 5.72 -23.95 3.59
CA VAL A 191 6.32 -23.38 4.80
C VAL A 191 5.27 -22.67 5.65
N LEU A 192 4.40 -21.87 5.03
CA LEU A 192 3.31 -21.20 5.74
C LEU A 192 2.34 -22.21 6.36
N ALA A 193 1.97 -23.26 5.65
CA ALA A 193 1.09 -24.29 6.18
C ALA A 193 1.72 -25.04 7.38
N ASP A 194 3.02 -25.32 7.33
CA ASP A 194 3.76 -25.93 8.44
C ASP A 194 3.81 -24.99 9.64
N TYR A 195 4.05 -23.69 9.42
CA TYR A 195 4.04 -22.66 10.46
C TYR A 195 2.68 -22.58 11.14
N LEU A 196 1.59 -22.50 10.37
CA LEU A 196 0.22 -22.43 10.88
C LEU A 196 -0.16 -23.69 11.67
N ARG A 197 0.28 -24.87 11.23
CA ARG A 197 0.08 -26.12 11.99
C ARG A 197 0.86 -26.13 13.30
N ALA A 198 2.13 -25.71 13.28
CA ALA A 198 2.97 -25.61 14.47
C ALA A 198 2.39 -24.60 15.47
N ALA A 199 1.95 -23.44 14.99
CA ALA A 199 1.26 -22.42 15.77
C ALA A 199 0.02 -22.97 16.49
N ARG A 200 -0.88 -23.63 15.76
CA ARG A 200 -2.10 -24.24 16.33
C ARG A 200 -1.81 -25.35 17.34
N ALA A 201 -0.71 -26.07 17.15
CA ALA A 201 -0.22 -27.08 18.09
C ALA A 201 0.56 -26.49 19.27
N SER A 202 0.87 -25.20 19.27
CA SER A 202 1.82 -24.56 20.19
C SER A 202 3.19 -25.25 20.20
N ASP A 203 3.60 -25.82 19.05
CA ASP A 203 4.89 -26.51 18.89
C ASP A 203 6.02 -25.50 18.72
N LYS A 204 6.58 -25.08 19.85
CA LYS A 204 7.70 -24.14 19.92
C LYS A 204 8.93 -24.65 19.16
N ALA A 205 9.20 -25.95 19.13
CA ALA A 205 10.38 -26.48 18.44
C ALA A 205 10.22 -26.40 16.92
N ALA A 206 9.04 -26.70 16.40
CA ALA A 206 8.72 -26.51 14.99
C ALA A 206 8.72 -25.03 14.60
N LEU A 207 8.08 -24.16 15.40
CA LEU A 207 8.02 -22.72 15.14
C LEU A 207 9.42 -22.11 14.98
N LYS A 208 10.37 -22.44 15.86
CA LYS A 208 11.76 -21.96 15.76
C LYS A 208 12.48 -22.27 14.45
N ARG A 209 12.08 -23.34 13.75
CA ARG A 209 12.67 -23.74 12.46
C ARG A 209 11.99 -23.06 11.26
N LEU A 210 10.81 -22.50 11.49
CA LEU A 210 9.93 -21.97 10.45
C LEU A 210 9.88 -20.45 10.45
N ILE A 211 10.40 -19.79 11.49
CA ILE A 211 10.48 -18.33 11.58
C ILE A 211 11.90 -17.83 11.35
N LEU A 212 12.02 -16.54 11.06
CA LEU A 212 13.30 -15.86 10.97
C LEU A 212 14.09 -15.93 12.31
N PRO A 213 15.42 -16.18 12.27
CA PRO A 213 16.24 -16.41 13.46
C PRO A 213 16.16 -15.30 14.52
N GLU A 214 16.02 -14.04 14.08
CA GLU A 214 15.91 -12.88 14.97
C GLU A 214 14.66 -12.90 15.87
N TYR A 215 13.59 -13.60 15.46
CA TYR A 215 12.33 -13.72 16.22
C TYR A 215 12.29 -14.93 17.16
N VAL A 216 13.28 -15.84 17.08
CA VAL A 216 13.32 -17.05 17.92
C VAL A 216 13.28 -16.70 19.42
N LYS A 217 13.90 -15.59 19.82
CA LYS A 217 13.95 -15.15 21.23
C LYS A 217 12.58 -14.77 21.77
N GLU A 218 11.64 -14.35 20.92
CA GLU A 218 10.27 -14.00 21.34
C GLU A 218 9.50 -15.23 21.84
N LEU A 219 9.87 -16.41 21.33
CA LEU A 219 9.32 -17.69 21.79
C LEU A 219 9.92 -18.16 23.12
N GLU A 220 10.95 -17.49 23.65
CA GLU A 220 11.67 -17.90 24.87
C GLU A 220 11.52 -16.93 26.04
N GLY A 221 11.10 -15.70 25.78
CA GLY A 221 10.95 -14.67 26.80
C GLY A 221 9.78 -14.89 27.77
N PRO A 222 9.65 -14.02 28.79
CA PRO A 222 8.60 -14.11 29.81
C PRO A 222 7.17 -14.04 29.23
N LYS A 223 7.02 -13.49 28.02
CA LYS A 223 5.73 -13.39 27.30
C LYS A 223 5.47 -14.56 26.34
N ALA A 224 6.37 -15.53 26.24
CA ALA A 224 6.28 -16.62 25.26
C ALA A 224 5.00 -17.45 25.37
N ALA A 225 4.57 -17.77 26.60
CA ALA A 225 3.36 -18.57 26.81
C ALA A 225 2.09 -17.84 26.31
N GLU A 226 1.99 -16.54 26.57
CA GLU A 226 0.89 -15.71 26.10
C GLU A 226 0.94 -15.52 24.58
N GLY A 227 2.12 -15.26 24.02
CA GLY A 227 2.34 -15.17 22.58
C GLY A 227 1.95 -16.45 21.85
N LEU A 228 2.36 -17.62 22.37
CA LEU A 228 1.97 -18.93 21.81
C LEU A 228 0.46 -19.19 21.91
N LYS A 229 -0.18 -18.76 23.01
CA LYS A 229 -1.64 -18.84 23.15
C LYS A 229 -2.33 -17.97 22.12
N PHE A 230 -1.89 -16.72 21.95
CA PHE A 230 -2.42 -15.82 20.93
C PHE A 230 -2.25 -16.41 19.54
N LEU A 231 -1.03 -16.84 19.20
CA LEU A 231 -0.70 -17.43 17.90
C LEU A 231 -1.55 -18.67 17.61
N LYS A 232 -1.78 -19.55 18.60
CA LYS A 232 -2.67 -20.71 18.46
C LYS A 232 -4.11 -20.32 18.14
N MET A 233 -4.62 -19.28 18.79
CA MET A 233 -6.00 -18.81 18.61
C MET A 233 -6.19 -18.06 17.29
N SER A 234 -5.19 -17.29 16.85
CA SER A 234 -5.27 -16.47 15.64
C SER A 234 -4.87 -17.19 14.36
N SER A 235 -4.20 -18.34 14.44
CA SER A 235 -3.71 -19.06 13.26
C SER A 235 -4.82 -19.83 12.52
N PRO A 236 -5.08 -19.51 11.24
CA PRO A 236 -5.99 -20.25 10.38
C PRO A 236 -5.61 -21.72 10.27
N ASP A 237 -6.60 -22.60 10.09
CA ASP A 237 -6.33 -24.00 9.72
C ASP A 237 -6.08 -24.08 8.20
N PRO A 238 -4.88 -24.48 7.74
CA PRO A 238 -4.58 -24.56 6.30
C PRO A 238 -5.49 -25.51 5.52
N LYS A 239 -6.18 -26.44 6.18
CA LYS A 239 -7.10 -27.39 5.52
C LYS A 239 -8.42 -26.74 5.11
N THR A 240 -8.85 -25.71 5.83
CA THR A 240 -10.15 -25.06 5.64
C THR A 240 -10.03 -23.60 5.23
N ALA A 241 -8.88 -22.98 5.49
CA ALA A 241 -8.60 -21.60 5.10
C ALA A 241 -8.37 -21.47 3.59
N GLU A 242 -8.85 -20.37 3.04
CA GLU A 242 -8.65 -19.98 1.65
C GLU A 242 -7.33 -19.23 1.51
N PHE A 243 -6.48 -19.64 0.57
CA PHE A 243 -5.29 -18.89 0.21
C PHE A 243 -5.67 -17.84 -0.83
N GLU A 244 -5.99 -16.63 -0.40
CA GLU A 244 -6.50 -15.58 -1.28
C GLU A 244 -5.45 -15.13 -2.31
N SER A 245 -4.22 -14.89 -1.85
CA SER A 245 -3.14 -14.45 -2.74
C SER A 245 -1.77 -14.78 -2.18
N LEU A 246 -0.85 -15.15 -3.07
CA LEU A 246 0.58 -15.22 -2.84
C LEU A 246 1.29 -14.31 -3.84
N MET A 247 2.03 -13.32 -3.34
CA MET A 247 2.89 -12.43 -4.11
C MET A 247 4.35 -12.77 -3.80
N ILE A 248 5.19 -12.94 -4.81
CA ILE A 248 6.61 -13.24 -4.68
C ILE A 248 7.40 -12.13 -5.39
N GLU A 249 8.32 -11.53 -4.65
CA GLU A 249 9.20 -10.46 -5.11
C GLU A 249 10.62 -10.73 -4.61
N GLY A 250 11.43 -11.39 -5.45
CA GLY A 250 12.80 -11.75 -5.12
C GLY A 250 12.87 -12.68 -3.91
N ASN A 251 13.42 -12.18 -2.80
CA ASN A 251 13.57 -12.92 -1.54
C ASN A 251 12.43 -12.68 -0.54
N VAL A 252 11.35 -11.99 -0.93
CA VAL A 252 10.18 -11.74 -0.09
C VAL A 252 8.96 -12.38 -0.74
N ALA A 253 8.10 -12.99 0.08
CA ALA A 253 6.78 -13.42 -0.32
C ALA A 253 5.74 -12.91 0.67
N LYS A 254 4.59 -12.46 0.16
CA LYS A 254 3.46 -11.99 0.97
C LYS A 254 2.24 -12.84 0.66
N ALA A 255 1.64 -13.39 1.69
CA ALA A 255 0.49 -14.27 1.60
C ALA A 255 -0.71 -13.65 2.33
N LYS A 256 -1.90 -13.78 1.73
CA LYS A 256 -3.18 -13.47 2.40
C LYS A 256 -3.98 -14.74 2.55
N ILE A 257 -4.35 -15.04 3.79
CA ILE A 257 -5.15 -16.19 4.16
C ILE A 257 -6.50 -15.68 4.66
N VAL A 258 -7.58 -16.28 4.14
CA VAL A 258 -8.96 -15.90 4.46
C VAL A 258 -9.64 -17.05 5.17
N VAL A 259 -10.26 -16.74 6.31
CA VAL A 259 -11.15 -17.66 7.03
C VAL A 259 -12.55 -17.10 6.98
N ARG A 260 -13.49 -17.91 6.49
CA ARG A 260 -14.91 -17.55 6.40
C ARG A 260 -15.68 -18.27 7.49
N HIS A 261 -16.37 -17.49 8.32
CA HIS A 261 -17.29 -17.97 9.34
C HIS A 261 -18.72 -17.55 8.97
N LYS A 262 -19.71 -18.10 9.66
CA LYS A 262 -21.11 -17.70 9.46
C LYS A 262 -21.28 -16.23 9.86
N GLY A 263 -21.36 -15.34 8.87
CA GLY A 263 -21.57 -13.90 9.06
C GLY A 263 -20.31 -13.04 9.22
N ALA A 264 -19.11 -13.63 9.14
CA ALA A 264 -17.85 -12.89 9.22
C ALA A 264 -16.80 -13.48 8.27
N THR A 265 -15.91 -12.62 7.77
CA THR A 265 -14.72 -13.01 7.02
C THR A 265 -13.52 -12.37 7.70
N GLU A 266 -12.53 -13.19 8.04
CA GLU A 266 -11.27 -12.74 8.62
C GLU A 266 -10.15 -12.94 7.60
N THR A 267 -9.31 -11.93 7.44
CA THR A 267 -8.15 -11.97 6.55
C THR A 267 -6.88 -11.74 7.36
N SER A 268 -5.92 -12.65 7.23
CA SER A 268 -4.61 -12.58 7.88
C SER A 268 -3.52 -12.45 6.81
N GLY A 269 -2.62 -11.49 7.00
CA GLY A 269 -1.44 -11.30 6.16
C GLY A 269 -0.21 -11.95 6.77
N TYR A 270 0.59 -12.62 5.95
CA TYR A 270 1.87 -13.23 6.35
C TYR A 270 2.97 -12.78 5.41
N GLU A 271 4.13 -12.45 5.96
CA GLU A 271 5.34 -12.25 5.18
C GLU A 271 6.26 -13.45 5.37
N LEU A 272 6.91 -13.88 4.29
CA LEU A 272 7.98 -14.85 4.30
C LEU A 272 9.21 -14.23 3.67
N ARG A 273 10.39 -14.58 4.19
CA ARG A 273 11.68 -14.19 3.61
C ARG A 273 12.51 -15.41 3.29
N ARG A 274 13.24 -15.33 2.18
CA ARG A 274 14.23 -16.32 1.79
C ARG A 274 15.56 -16.02 2.45
N VAL A 275 16.06 -16.96 3.25
CA VAL A 275 17.39 -16.93 3.87
C VAL A 275 18.17 -18.14 3.37
N GLY A 276 19.16 -17.90 2.51
CA GLY A 276 19.81 -18.96 1.74
C GLY A 276 18.79 -19.67 0.84
N ASP A 277 18.64 -20.98 1.02
CA ASP A 277 17.68 -21.80 0.27
C ASP A 277 16.35 -22.07 1.00
N ALA A 278 16.19 -21.55 2.21
CA ALA A 278 14.99 -21.73 3.01
C ALA A 278 14.08 -20.50 2.95
N TRP A 279 12.77 -20.71 2.86
CA TRP A 279 11.77 -19.70 3.19
C TRP A 279 11.42 -19.79 4.67
N LEU A 280 11.30 -18.64 5.32
CA LEU A 280 10.98 -18.51 6.74
C LEU A 280 9.91 -17.45 6.93
N VAL A 281 9.00 -17.66 7.87
CA VAL A 281 7.93 -16.73 8.20
C VAL A 281 8.47 -15.58 9.05
N VAL A 282 7.98 -14.37 8.76
CA VAL A 282 8.11 -13.20 9.64
C VAL A 282 6.87 -13.20 10.54
N PRO A 283 7.00 -13.58 11.83
CA PRO A 283 5.86 -13.75 12.73
C PRO A 283 5.21 -12.44 13.16
#